data_AF-A0A109DCM0-F1
#
_entry.id   AF-A0A109DCM0-F1
#
_cell.length_a   1.000
_cell.length_b   1.000
_cell.length_c   1.000
_cell.angle_alpha   90.00
_cell.angle_beta   90.00
_cell.angle_gamma   90.00
#
_symmetry.space_group_name_H-M   'P 1'
#
loop_
_entity.id
_entity.type
_entity.pdbx_description
1 polymer ?
#
loop_
_entity_poly.entity_id
_entity_poly.type
_entity_poly.pdbx_seq_one_letter_code
_entity_poly.pdbx_strand_id
1 'polypeptide(L)'
;MFYNYVLDDDGNFINAEAFRQAVEMHLEINFTLNGKKWLLEPASDEKDWFILTDLSDLDHPVFINSVDKVLNYRIGGKALRDSLQDMSDIDC
;
A
#
# COMPACT_ATOMS: atom_id res chain seq x y z
N MET A 1 14.68 9.76 8.06
CA MET A 1 15.44 9.20 6.93
C MET A 1 14.46 9.15 5.77
N PHE A 2 14.73 9.82 4.66
CA PHE A 2 13.84 9.79 3.50
C PHE A 2 14.15 8.52 2.70
N TYR A 3 13.17 7.62 2.63
CA TYR A 3 13.27 6.29 2.05
C TYR A 3 13.08 6.33 0.51
N ASN A 4 13.90 7.14 -0.17
CA ASN A 4 13.84 7.38 -1.63
C ASN A 4 14.26 6.19 -2.51
N TYR A 5 14.49 5.00 -1.96
CA TYR A 5 14.97 3.83 -2.72
C TYR A 5 13.87 2.83 -3.08
N VAL A 6 12.65 3.05 -2.58
CA VAL A 6 11.51 2.19 -2.88
C VAL A 6 10.77 2.64 -4.14
N LEU A 7 10.78 3.94 -4.40
CA LEU A 7 10.15 4.56 -5.56
C LEU A 7 11.19 4.94 -6.62
N ASP A 8 10.82 4.93 -7.90
CA ASP A 8 11.63 5.49 -9.00
C ASP A 8 11.56 7.03 -9.05
N ASP A 9 12.30 7.65 -9.98
CA ASP A 9 12.29 9.10 -10.21
C ASP A 9 10.90 9.66 -10.56
N ASP A 10 9.97 8.81 -11.01
CA ASP A 10 8.58 9.15 -11.32
C ASP A 10 7.63 8.90 -10.13
N GLY A 11 8.16 8.47 -8.97
CA GLY A 11 7.40 8.22 -7.75
C GLY A 11 6.64 6.89 -7.73
N ASN A 12 6.99 5.93 -8.58
CA ASN A 12 6.30 4.64 -8.65
C ASN A 12 7.10 3.52 -7.97
N PHE A 13 6.41 2.51 -7.43
CA PHE A 13 7.09 1.30 -6.98
C PHE A 13 7.76 0.59 -8.16
N ILE A 14 9.09 0.45 -8.09
CA ILE A 14 9.92 -0.14 -9.15
C ILE A 14 9.47 -1.58 -9.46
N ASN A 15 9.02 -2.32 -8.44
CA ASN A 15 8.48 -3.67 -8.56
C ASN A 15 7.77 -4.10 -7.25
N ALA A 16 7.24 -5.33 -7.25
CA ALA A 16 6.58 -5.93 -6.09
C ALA A 16 7.50 -6.13 -4.87
N GLU A 17 8.81 -6.32 -5.07
CA GLU A 17 9.76 -6.43 -3.96
C GLU A 17 9.97 -5.08 -3.27
N ALA A 18 9.98 -3.98 -4.03
CA ALA A 18 10.07 -2.63 -3.50
C ALA A 18 8.82 -2.29 -2.67
N PHE A 19 7.63 -2.58 -3.20
CA PHE A 19 6.38 -2.44 -2.44
C PHE A 19 6.38 -3.31 -1.17
N ARG A 20 6.79 -4.57 -1.28
CA ARG A 20 6.94 -5.46 -0.12
C ARG A 20 7.85 -4.86 0.95
N GLN A 21 9.00 -4.30 0.57
CA GLN A 21 9.93 -3.67 1.50
C GLN A 21 9.29 -2.49 2.22
N ALA A 22 8.54 -1.61 1.54
CA ALA A 22 7.82 -0.51 2.20
C ALA A 22 6.83 -1.03 3.25
N VAL A 23 6.09 -2.09 2.93
CA VAL A 23 5.15 -2.71 3.88
C VAL A 23 5.89 -3.37 5.05
N GLU A 24 6.99 -4.10 4.80
CA GLU A 24 7.83 -4.70 5.85
C GLU A 24 8.49 -3.65 6.76
N MET A 25 8.74 -2.46 6.23
CA MET A 25 9.27 -1.32 6.96
C MET A 25 8.19 -0.56 7.74
N HIS A 26 6.93 -0.99 7.68
CA HIS A 26 5.78 -0.33 8.32
C HIS A 26 5.66 1.14 7.90
N LEU A 27 5.91 1.45 6.62
CA LEU A 27 5.66 2.78 6.08
C LEU A 27 4.15 3.01 5.91
N GLU A 28 3.74 4.25 6.06
CA GLU A 28 2.42 4.71 5.64
C GLU A 28 2.46 4.94 4.13
N ILE A 29 1.57 4.33 3.36
CA ILE A 29 1.59 4.40 1.89
C ILE A 29 0.24 4.94 1.43
N ASN A 30 0.26 6.16 0.90
CA ASN A 30 -0.87 6.76 0.20
C ASN A 30 -0.74 6.48 -1.30
N PHE A 31 -1.83 6.10 -1.96
CA PHE A 31 -1.82 5.87 -3.42
C PHE A 31 -3.21 6.01 -4.03
N THR A 32 -3.28 6.28 -5.33
CA THR A 32 -4.51 6.23 -6.12
C THR A 32 -4.53 4.94 -6.94
N LEU A 33 -5.64 4.20 -6.88
CA LEU A 33 -5.87 3.01 -7.70
C LEU A 33 -7.35 2.90 -8.08
N ASN A 34 -7.63 2.61 -9.35
CA ASN A 34 -8.98 2.56 -9.92
C ASN A 34 -9.80 3.85 -9.66
N GLY A 35 -9.12 5.01 -9.69
CA GLY A 35 -9.73 6.32 -9.46
C GLY A 35 -10.12 6.61 -8.01
N LYS A 36 -9.72 5.77 -7.06
CA LYS A 36 -9.93 5.94 -5.62
C LYS A 36 -8.61 6.16 -4.91
N LYS A 37 -8.62 6.97 -3.87
CA LYS A 37 -7.46 7.17 -2.98
C LYS A 37 -7.50 6.15 -1.86
N TRP A 38 -6.37 5.53 -1.61
CA TRP A 38 -6.18 4.50 -0.61
C TRP A 38 -5.05 4.91 0.33
N LEU A 39 -5.20 4.52 1.58
CA LEU A 39 -4.18 4.65 2.61
C LEU A 39 -3.90 3.26 3.18
N LEU A 40 -2.65 2.84 3.12
CA LEU A 40 -2.16 1.63 3.77
C LEU A 40 -1.20 2.03 4.88
N GLU A 41 -1.56 1.75 6.13
CA GLU A 41 -0.76 2.15 7.29
C GLU A 41 -0.58 0.97 8.27
N PRO A 42 0.50 0.96 9.07
CA PRO A 42 0.65 -0.01 10.15
C PRO A 42 -0.40 0.24 11.25
N ALA A 43 -0.99 -0.83 11.79
CA ALA A 43 -1.88 -0.71 12.94
C ALA A 43 -1.08 -0.29 14.19
N SER A 44 -1.54 0.74 14.88
CA SER A 44 -0.83 1.28 16.07
C SER A 44 -0.72 0.28 17.22
N ASP A 45 -1.72 -0.59 17.40
CA ASP A 45 -1.83 -1.48 18.55
C ASP A 45 -1.32 -2.91 18.28
N GLU A 46 -1.11 -3.29 17.01
CA GLU A 46 -0.74 -4.66 16.62
C GLU A 46 0.44 -4.67 15.64
N LYS A 47 1.60 -5.16 16.12
CA LYS A 47 2.93 -5.03 15.50
C LYS A 47 3.14 -5.73 14.14
N ASP A 48 2.11 -6.33 13.57
CA ASP A 48 2.16 -7.06 12.30
C ASP A 48 0.87 -6.87 11.46
N TRP A 49 0.01 -5.94 11.89
CA TRP A 49 -1.24 -5.64 11.22
C TRP A 49 -1.12 -4.35 10.43
N PHE A 50 -1.87 -4.32 9.33
CA PHE A 50 -1.99 -3.19 8.45
C PHE A 50 -3.47 -2.83 8.30
N ILE A 51 -3.73 -1.54 8.13
CA ILE A 51 -5.04 -1.00 7.88
C ILE A 51 -5.02 -0.44 6.46
N LEU A 52 -5.90 -0.95 5.61
CA LEU A 52 -6.13 -0.43 4.27
C LEU A 52 -7.47 0.29 4.25
N THR A 53 -7.44 1.58 3.97
CA THR A 53 -8.61 2.46 4.02
C THR A 53 -8.86 3.05 2.64
N ASP A 54 -10.10 2.93 2.13
CA ASP A 54 -10.57 3.75 1.02
C ASP A 54 -10.86 5.14 1.58
N LEU A 55 -10.12 6.16 1.15
CA LEU A 55 -10.29 7.53 1.66
C LEU A 55 -11.62 8.18 1.25
N SER A 56 -12.38 7.53 0.35
CA SER A 56 -13.76 7.89 0.05
C SER A 56 -14.80 7.20 0.95
N ASP A 57 -14.41 6.18 1.73
CA ASP A 57 -15.27 5.35 2.57
C ASP A 57 -14.57 4.98 3.90
N LEU A 58 -14.43 5.98 4.78
CA LEU A 58 -13.67 5.86 6.03
C LEU A 58 -14.32 4.93 7.08
N ASP A 59 -15.59 4.59 6.92
CA ASP A 59 -16.35 3.73 7.85
C ASP A 59 -16.02 2.23 7.70
N HIS A 60 -15.30 1.85 6.64
CA HIS A 60 -15.04 0.45 6.30
C HIS A 60 -13.57 0.13 6.02
N PRO A 61 -12.66 0.40 6.99
CA PRO A 61 -11.26 0.03 6.86
C PRO A 61 -11.09 -1.50 6.85
N VAL A 62 -10.08 -1.97 6.14
CA VAL A 62 -9.75 -3.38 6.02
C VAL A 62 -8.49 -3.68 6.83
N PHE A 63 -8.62 -4.58 7.80
CA PHE A 63 -7.53 -5.02 8.64
C PHE A 63 -6.86 -6.26 8.05
N ILE A 64 -5.54 -6.19 7.86
CA ILE A 64 -4.75 -7.21 7.15
C ILE A 64 -3.58 -7.63 8.04
N ASN A 65 -3.52 -8.91 8.41
CA ASN A 65 -2.59 -9.41 9.42
C ASN A 65 -1.34 -10.12 8.86
N SER A 66 -0.85 -9.69 7.70
CA SER A 66 0.50 -10.01 7.20
C SER A 66 0.81 -9.24 5.92
N VAL A 67 2.11 -9.05 5.66
CA VAL A 67 2.63 -8.50 4.40
C VAL A 67 2.15 -9.30 3.18
N ASP A 68 2.18 -10.63 3.24
CA ASP A 68 1.73 -11.47 2.12
C ASP A 68 0.25 -11.25 1.80
N LYS A 69 -0.60 -11.05 2.82
CA LYS A 69 -2.01 -10.73 2.62
C LYS A 69 -2.20 -9.33 2.06
N VAL A 70 -1.35 -8.36 2.41
CA VAL A 70 -1.35 -7.03 1.78
C VAL A 70 -1.04 -7.19 0.28
N LEU A 71 0.06 -7.85 -0.07
CA LEU A 71 0.48 -8.05 -1.47
C LEU A 71 -0.60 -8.72 -2.32
N ASN A 72 -1.33 -9.67 -1.74
CA ASN A 72 -2.39 -10.44 -2.40
C ASN A 72 -3.79 -9.82 -2.24
N TYR A 73 -3.95 -8.71 -1.50
CA TYR A 73 -5.24 -8.05 -1.34
C TYR A 73 -5.74 -7.55 -2.69
N ARG A 74 -7.05 -7.70 -2.96
CA ARG A 74 -7.60 -7.46 -4.28
C ARG A 74 -8.43 -6.18 -4.33
N ILE A 75 -8.04 -5.27 -5.21
CA ILE A 75 -8.79 -4.07 -5.57
C ILE A 75 -9.14 -4.15 -7.05
N GLY A 76 -10.44 -4.06 -7.39
CA GLY A 76 -10.89 -4.21 -8.78
C GLY A 76 -10.58 -5.58 -9.40
N GLY A 77 -10.43 -6.62 -8.58
CA GLY A 77 -10.18 -8.00 -9.03
C GLY A 77 -8.72 -8.38 -9.27
N LYS A 78 -7.79 -7.41 -9.25
CA LYS A 78 -6.33 -7.67 -9.30
C LYS A 78 -5.72 -7.56 -7.90
N ALA A 79 -4.68 -8.34 -7.62
CA ALA A 79 -3.91 -8.18 -6.39
C ALA A 79 -3.09 -6.89 -6.41
N LEU A 80 -2.80 -6.30 -5.25
CA LEU A 80 -2.01 -5.07 -5.15
C LEU A 80 -0.64 -5.20 -5.84
N ARG A 81 0.06 -6.32 -5.61
CA ARG A 81 1.36 -6.60 -6.25
C ARG A 81 1.32 -6.61 -7.79
N ASP A 82 0.16 -6.96 -8.35
CA ASP A 82 -0.08 -7.06 -9.80
C ASP A 82 -0.66 -5.75 -10.37
N SER A 83 -0.98 -4.77 -9.51
CA SER A 83 -1.59 -3.49 -9.86
C SER A 83 -0.67 -2.30 -9.60
N LEU A 84 0.60 -2.53 -9.24
CA LEU A 84 1.55 -1.47 -8.88
C LEU A 84 1.77 -0.47 -10.02
N GLN A 85 1.79 -0.95 -11.28
CA GLN A 85 1.91 -0.07 -12.46
C GLN A 85 0.63 0.71 -12.77
N ASP A 86 -0.50 0.30 -12.19
CA ASP A 86 -1.79 1.01 -12.30
C ASP A 86 -1.98 2.01 -11.14
N MET A 87 -1.04 2.06 -10.17
CA MET A 87 -1.06 3.02 -9.06
C MET A 87 -0.49 4.38 -9.51
N SER A 88 -1.00 5.46 -8.94
CA SER A 88 -0.47 6.82 -9.12
C SER A 88 -0.49 7.60 -7.82
N ASP A 89 0.16 8.77 -7.80
CA ASP A 89 0.17 9.68 -6.65
C ASP A 89 0.65 8.99 -5.36
N ILE A 90 1.70 8.18 -5.48
CA ILE A 90 2.23 7.39 -4.37
C ILE A 90 3.08 8.28 -3.45
N ASP A 91 2.82 8.20 -2.14
CA ASP A 91 3.56 8.90 -1.09
C ASP A 91 3.80 7.93 0.08
N CYS A 92 5.05 7.84 0.57
CA CYS A 92 5.52 6.86 1.56
C CYS A 92 6.34 7.48 2.70
#